data_AF-Q49663-F1
#
_entry.id   AF-Q49663-F1
#
_cell.length_a   1.000
_cell.length_b   1.000
_cell.length_c   1.000
_cell.angle_alpha   90.00
_cell.angle_beta   90.00
_cell.angle_gamma   90.00
#
_symmetry.space_group_name_H-M   'P 1'
#
loop_
_entity.id
_entity.type
_entity.pdbx_description
1 polymer ?
#
loop_
_entity_poly.entity_id
_entity_poly.type
_entity_poly.pdbx_seq_one_letter_code
_entity_poly.pdbx_strand_id
1 'polypeptide(L)'
;MPASLLPTSAPPVIFTPFCLNSYHTPLSGRQRSGAPGLRVVGSCPISDLSTLGALLSGVIRIPSQTTIVTTETFTPILYTLTYDNFDEAISLNNTVSQGLLSSTFTINLREEERSVNGPDCGITNVNIGTSDAKIGGEKQTGSGQKVSLDAQKTYMRRSTNTVNYSDELPLAQSIKYR
;
A
#
# COMPACT_ATOMS: atom_id res chain seq x y z
N MET A 1 -9.66 18.61 -38.33
CA MET A 1 -10.65 17.94 -37.47
C MET A 1 -9.95 17.56 -36.17
N PRO A 2 -10.30 18.12 -35.01
CA PRO A 2 -9.63 17.75 -33.77
C PRO A 2 -10.20 16.41 -33.29
N ALA A 3 -9.31 15.43 -33.06
CA ALA A 3 -9.66 14.17 -32.45
C ALA A 3 -10.11 14.44 -30.99
N SER A 4 -11.38 14.19 -30.70
CA SER A 4 -11.90 14.18 -29.33
C SER A 4 -11.23 13.04 -28.57
N LEU A 5 -10.37 13.39 -27.61
CA LEU A 5 -9.88 12.49 -26.57
C LEU A 5 -11.07 12.08 -25.68
N LEU A 6 -11.84 11.10 -26.13
CA LEU A 6 -12.73 10.37 -25.22
C LEU A 6 -11.82 9.56 -24.27
N PRO A 7 -12.00 9.66 -22.94
CA PRO A 7 -11.24 8.84 -22.00
C PRO A 7 -11.61 7.36 -22.21
N THR A 8 -10.68 6.57 -22.74
CA THR A 8 -10.86 5.16 -23.13
C THR A 8 -10.84 4.17 -21.96
N SER A 9 -11.02 4.61 -20.72
CA SER A 9 -11.22 3.72 -19.58
C SER A 9 -12.43 4.19 -18.79
N ALA A 10 -13.48 3.38 -18.75
CA ALA A 10 -14.62 3.62 -17.88
C ALA A 10 -14.13 3.87 -16.44
N PRO A 11 -14.66 4.86 -15.72
CA PRO A 11 -14.28 5.11 -14.34
C PRO A 11 -14.55 3.84 -13.50
N PRO A 12 -13.66 3.48 -12.56
CA PRO A 12 -13.85 2.31 -11.73
C PRO A 12 -15.19 2.44 -10.98
N VAL A 13 -16.10 1.52 -11.27
CA VAL A 13 -17.41 1.44 -10.59
C VAL A 13 -17.15 0.93 -9.19
N ILE A 14 -17.53 1.71 -8.19
CA ILE A 14 -17.38 1.33 -6.80
C ILE A 14 -18.60 0.50 -6.38
N PHE A 15 -18.34 -0.65 -5.78
CA PHE A 15 -19.30 -1.75 -5.70
C PHE A 15 -20.37 -1.60 -4.59
N THR A 16 -20.23 -0.64 -3.66
CA THR A 16 -21.12 -0.56 -2.49
C THR A 16 -21.48 0.87 -2.05
N PRO A 17 -22.68 1.07 -1.48
CA PRO A 17 -23.09 2.34 -0.84
C PRO A 17 -22.15 2.82 0.28
N PHE A 18 -21.43 1.90 0.94
CA PHE A 18 -20.45 2.23 1.98
C PHE A 18 -19.29 3.06 1.43
N CYS A 19 -18.69 2.61 0.32
CA CYS A 19 -17.58 3.32 -0.32
C CYS A 19 -18.02 4.68 -0.89
N LEU A 20 -19.26 4.80 -1.38
CA LEU A 20 -19.85 6.09 -1.79
C LEU A 20 -19.91 7.08 -0.61
N ASN A 21 -20.40 6.63 0.55
CA ASN A 21 -20.45 7.47 1.76
C ASN A 21 -19.04 7.87 2.24
N SER A 22 -18.08 6.94 2.18
CA SER A 22 -16.68 7.18 2.51
C SER A 22 -15.99 8.15 1.53
N TYR A 23 -16.43 8.23 0.27
CA TYR A 23 -15.93 9.20 -0.72
C TYR A 23 -16.50 10.61 -0.47
N HIS A 24 -17.79 10.70 -0.15
CA HIS A 24 -18.45 11.99 0.08
C HIS A 24 -18.03 12.66 1.39
N THR A 25 -17.72 11.90 2.45
CA THR A 25 -17.41 12.45 3.78
C THR A 25 -16.17 13.37 3.79
N PRO A 26 -15.02 12.99 3.19
CA PRO A 26 -13.85 13.87 3.03
C PRO A 26 -14.14 15.15 2.22
N LEU A 27 -14.97 15.05 1.18
CA LEU A 27 -15.23 16.13 0.22
C LEU A 27 -16.28 17.12 0.72
N SER A 28 -17.37 16.63 1.30
CA SER A 28 -18.50 17.44 1.79
C SER A 28 -18.20 18.13 3.13
N GLY A 29 -17.39 17.50 4.00
CA GLY A 29 -17.09 18.01 5.34
C GLY A 29 -16.23 19.28 5.39
N ARG A 30 -15.56 19.67 4.29
CA ARG A 30 -14.62 20.81 4.30
C ARG A 30 -14.80 21.82 3.17
N GLN A 31 -15.63 21.56 2.16
CA GLN A 31 -16.03 22.58 1.19
C GLN A 31 -16.82 23.74 1.85
N ARG A 32 -17.43 23.50 3.01
CA ARG A 32 -18.18 24.51 3.78
C ARG A 32 -17.35 25.35 4.78
N SER A 33 -16.13 24.95 5.13
CA SER A 33 -15.44 25.56 6.29
C SER A 33 -14.37 26.59 5.94
N GLY A 34 -14.05 26.84 4.67
CA GLY A 34 -13.02 27.81 4.29
C GLY A 34 -11.67 27.60 5.03
N ALA A 35 -11.36 26.36 5.43
CA ALA A 35 -10.15 26.08 6.19
C ALA A 35 -8.93 26.32 5.27
N PRO A 36 -7.99 27.19 5.64
CA PRO A 36 -6.83 27.52 4.82
C PRO A 36 -5.98 26.25 4.63
N GLY A 37 -5.91 25.74 3.40
CA GLY A 37 -4.96 24.68 3.01
C GLY A 37 -5.57 23.46 2.31
N LEU A 38 -6.88 23.23 2.36
CA LEU A 38 -7.51 22.12 1.65
C LEU A 38 -7.98 22.55 0.26
N ARG A 39 -7.25 22.17 -0.79
CA ARG A 39 -7.65 22.44 -2.18
C ARG A 39 -7.93 21.14 -2.90
N VAL A 40 -9.18 20.97 -3.35
CA VAL A 40 -9.56 19.89 -4.26
C VAL A 40 -9.19 20.34 -5.67
N VAL A 41 -8.35 19.55 -6.34
CA VAL A 41 -7.94 19.74 -7.74
C VAL A 41 -8.37 18.47 -8.48
N GLY A 42 -9.46 18.55 -9.23
CA GLY A 42 -10.11 17.38 -9.83
C GLY A 42 -11.62 17.58 -9.99
N SER A 43 -12.25 16.69 -10.73
CA SER A 43 -13.59 16.87 -11.32
C SER A 43 -14.71 17.11 -10.31
N CYS A 44 -15.67 17.93 -10.75
CA CYS A 44 -16.90 18.36 -10.10
C CYS A 44 -17.56 17.32 -9.18
N PRO A 45 -18.32 17.76 -8.16
CA PRO A 45 -19.33 16.90 -7.56
C PRO A 45 -20.40 16.64 -8.63
N ILE A 46 -20.31 15.49 -9.32
CA ILE A 46 -21.36 15.08 -10.25
C ILE A 46 -22.46 14.46 -9.40
N SER A 47 -23.43 15.28 -9.02
CA SER A 47 -24.67 14.85 -8.36
C SER A 47 -25.37 13.70 -9.10
N ASP A 48 -25.17 13.56 -10.42
CA ASP A 48 -25.87 12.60 -11.27
C ASP A 48 -25.23 11.20 -11.42
N LEU A 49 -23.93 11.02 -11.15
CA LEU A 49 -23.24 9.71 -11.31
C LEU A 49 -23.36 8.81 -10.09
N SER A 50 -23.84 9.34 -8.97
CA SER A 50 -24.18 8.56 -7.77
C SER A 50 -25.22 7.48 -8.08
N THR A 51 -26.14 7.77 -9.00
CA THR A 51 -27.20 6.86 -9.50
C THR A 51 -26.65 5.66 -10.28
N LEU A 52 -25.43 5.74 -10.80
CA LEU A 52 -24.76 4.69 -11.59
C LEU A 52 -23.61 4.01 -10.83
N GLY A 53 -23.35 4.37 -9.56
CA GLY A 53 -22.26 3.80 -8.76
C GLY A 53 -20.85 4.19 -9.22
N ALA A 54 -20.73 5.22 -10.07
CA ALA A 54 -19.46 5.67 -10.62
C ALA A 54 -18.91 6.85 -9.81
N LEU A 55 -17.65 6.72 -9.36
CA LEU A 55 -16.92 7.79 -8.68
C LEU A 55 -15.81 8.31 -9.60
N LEU A 56 -15.63 9.63 -9.59
CA LEU A 56 -14.52 10.27 -10.26
C LEU A 56 -13.29 10.28 -9.36
N SER A 57 -12.11 10.34 -9.97
CA SER A 57 -10.87 10.53 -9.21
C SER A 57 -10.75 11.96 -8.70
N GLY A 58 -10.28 12.13 -7.47
CA GLY A 58 -10.05 13.43 -6.85
C GLY A 58 -8.64 13.57 -6.29
N VAL A 59 -8.00 14.73 -6.48
CA VAL A 59 -6.74 15.07 -5.81
C VAL A 59 -7.02 16.14 -4.76
N ILE A 60 -6.51 15.94 -3.55
CA ILE A 60 -6.73 16.82 -2.41
C ILE A 60 -5.39 17.22 -1.84
N ARG A 61 -5.07 18.52 -1.85
CA ARG A 61 -3.91 19.04 -1.13
C ARG A 61 -4.24 19.19 0.35
N ILE A 62 -3.41 18.63 1.22
CA ILE A 62 -3.55 18.70 2.68
C ILE A 62 -2.25 19.28 3.27
N PRO A 63 -2.33 20.24 4.21
CA PRO A 63 -1.13 20.88 4.76
C PRO A 63 -0.31 19.96 5.69
N SER A 64 -0.92 18.94 6.27
CA SER A 64 -0.25 18.01 7.20
C SER A 64 -0.91 16.62 7.21
N GLN A 65 -0.17 15.61 7.66
CA GLN A 65 -0.65 14.24 7.75
C GLN A 65 -1.64 14.11 8.92
N THR A 66 -2.93 14.18 8.59
CA THR A 66 -4.04 14.06 9.55
C THR A 66 -4.65 12.67 9.49
N THR A 67 -5.53 12.33 10.43
CA THR A 67 -6.18 11.00 10.50
C THR A 67 -6.83 10.56 9.18
N ILE A 68 -7.33 11.51 8.38
CA ILE A 68 -7.94 11.19 7.07
C ILE A 68 -6.93 10.67 6.05
N VAL A 69 -5.67 11.12 6.14
CA VAL A 69 -4.57 10.67 5.28
C VAL A 69 -4.06 9.30 5.73
N THR A 70 -4.04 9.05 7.04
CA THR A 70 -3.56 7.78 7.62
C THR A 70 -4.62 6.67 7.62
N THR A 71 -5.85 6.98 7.22
CA THR A 71 -6.96 6.03 7.16
C THR A 71 -7.19 5.59 5.73
N GLU A 72 -7.15 4.29 5.49
CA GLU A 72 -7.45 3.72 4.19
C GLU A 72 -8.95 3.80 3.90
N THR A 73 -9.34 4.55 2.86
CA THR A 73 -10.76 4.79 2.52
C THR A 73 -11.26 3.97 1.34
N PHE A 74 -10.38 3.23 0.64
CA PHE A 74 -10.72 2.42 -0.55
C PHE A 74 -11.54 3.18 -1.60
N THR A 75 -11.20 4.45 -1.83
CA THR A 75 -11.82 5.32 -2.82
C THR A 75 -10.76 5.96 -3.71
N PRO A 76 -11.08 6.41 -4.95
CA PRO A 76 -10.12 6.98 -5.88
C PRO A 76 -9.73 8.43 -5.50
N ILE A 77 -9.22 8.62 -4.29
CA ILE A 77 -8.78 9.90 -3.75
C ILE A 77 -7.26 9.85 -3.56
N LEU A 78 -6.57 10.87 -4.08
CA LEU A 78 -5.14 11.07 -3.85
C LEU A 78 -4.93 12.27 -2.92
N TYR A 79 -4.29 12.03 -1.78
CA TYR A 79 -3.83 13.11 -0.89
C TYR A 79 -2.44 13.57 -1.29
N THR A 80 -2.22 14.89 -1.33
CA THR A 80 -0.93 15.50 -1.64
C THR A 80 -0.45 16.35 -0.46
N LEU A 81 0.78 16.09 -0.04
CA LEU A 81 1.49 16.81 1.02
C LEU A 81 2.83 17.29 0.46
N THR A 82 3.37 18.34 1.06
CA THR A 82 4.71 18.86 0.75
C THR A 82 5.66 18.52 1.89
N TYR A 83 6.93 18.34 1.56
CA TYR A 83 8.03 18.13 2.50
C TYR A 83 9.24 18.94 2.02
N ASP A 84 10.16 19.26 2.92
CA ASP A 84 11.34 20.09 2.58
C ASP A 84 12.61 19.26 2.40
N ASN A 85 12.72 18.10 3.05
CA ASN A 85 13.86 17.20 2.94
C ASN A 85 13.46 15.74 2.86
N PHE A 86 14.35 14.91 2.30
CA PHE A 86 14.04 13.50 2.03
C PHE A 86 13.82 12.67 3.30
N ASP A 87 14.47 13.02 4.41
CA ASP A 87 14.31 12.30 5.68
C ASP A 87 12.92 12.53 6.28
N GLU A 88 12.38 13.74 6.13
CA GLU A 88 11.00 14.07 6.46
C GLU A 88 10.03 13.26 5.58
N ALA A 89 10.29 13.13 4.28
CA ALA A 89 9.45 12.35 3.38
C ALA A 89 9.37 10.87 3.80
N ILE A 90 10.52 10.26 4.16
CA ILE A 90 10.56 8.88 4.68
C ILE A 90 9.79 8.78 6.01
N SER A 91 9.97 9.74 6.91
CA SER A 91 9.27 9.76 8.20
C SER A 91 7.75 9.83 8.02
N LEU A 92 7.26 10.71 7.13
CA LEU A 92 5.84 10.83 6.80
C LEU A 92 5.28 9.52 6.22
N ASN A 93 6.02 8.91 5.27
CA ASN A 93 5.66 7.63 4.68
C ASN A 93 5.51 6.52 5.72
N ASN A 94 6.41 6.46 6.70
CA ASN A 94 6.44 5.38 7.70
C ASN A 94 5.47 5.59 8.87
N THR A 95 4.93 6.81 9.07
CA THR A 95 4.07 7.13 10.22
C THR A 95 2.69 6.46 10.16
N VAL A 96 2.24 6.01 8.99
CA VAL A 96 0.94 5.32 8.84
C VAL A 96 0.99 3.90 9.44
N SER A 97 -0.15 3.29 9.76
CA SER A 97 -0.15 1.95 10.37
C SER A 97 -0.04 0.82 9.34
N GLN A 98 -0.28 1.13 8.07
CA GLN A 98 -0.15 0.23 6.92
C GLN A 98 1.30 0.17 6.43
N GLY A 99 1.66 -0.89 5.71
CA GLY A 99 3.01 -1.13 5.23
C GLY A 99 3.05 -1.99 3.97
N LEU A 100 2.13 -1.78 3.02
CA LEU A 100 2.03 -2.61 1.82
C LEU A 100 3.16 -2.32 0.83
N LEU A 101 3.16 -1.13 0.24
CA LEU A 101 4.09 -0.74 -0.81
C LEU A 101 4.35 0.77 -0.74
N SER A 102 5.61 1.16 -0.87
CA SER A 102 6.03 2.54 -1.08
C SER A 102 6.75 2.71 -2.41
N SER A 103 6.67 3.90 -3.00
CA SER A 103 7.33 4.23 -4.26
C SER A 103 7.96 5.61 -4.20
N THR A 104 9.22 5.71 -4.60
CA THR A 104 9.98 6.96 -4.70
C THR A 104 10.31 7.25 -6.15
N PHE A 105 10.12 8.50 -6.59
CA PHE A 105 10.52 8.97 -7.92
C PHE A 105 11.67 9.97 -7.77
N THR A 106 12.84 9.62 -8.27
CA THR A 106 14.05 10.46 -8.19
C THR A 106 15.03 10.11 -9.31
N ILE A 107 15.86 11.08 -9.68
CA ILE A 107 17.01 10.88 -10.58
C ILE A 107 18.34 10.83 -9.81
N ASN A 108 18.30 11.05 -8.49
CA ASN A 108 19.47 11.08 -7.64
C ASN A 108 19.76 9.68 -7.09
N LEU A 109 20.88 9.11 -7.49
CA LEU A 109 21.31 7.76 -7.07
C LEU A 109 21.39 7.60 -5.55
N ARG A 110 21.77 8.66 -4.81
CA ARG A 110 21.85 8.61 -3.34
C ARG A 110 20.47 8.54 -2.69
N GLU A 111 19.49 9.21 -3.26
CA GLU A 111 18.10 9.13 -2.78
C GLU A 111 17.48 7.80 -3.16
N GLU A 112 17.78 7.29 -4.36
CA GLU A 112 17.39 5.95 -4.80
C GLU A 112 17.86 4.89 -3.80
N GLU A 113 19.15 4.84 -3.45
CA GLU A 113 19.68 3.87 -2.50
C GLU A 113 19.03 4.01 -1.10
N ARG A 114 18.82 5.25 -0.64
CA ARG A 114 18.13 5.52 0.63
C ARG A 114 16.66 5.12 0.57
N SER A 115 16.01 5.24 -0.58
CA SER A 115 14.60 4.89 -0.77
C SER A 115 14.34 3.38 -0.81
N VAL A 116 15.37 2.57 -1.10
CA VAL A 116 15.27 1.11 -1.03
C VAL A 116 15.20 0.63 0.42
N ASN A 117 15.95 1.27 1.33
CA ASN A 117 16.10 0.86 2.73
C ASN A 117 15.35 1.73 3.74
N GLY A 118 14.80 2.87 3.33
CA GLY A 118 14.14 3.84 4.21
C GLY A 118 12.70 3.48 4.59
N PRO A 119 11.82 3.18 3.62
CA PRO A 119 10.42 2.87 3.88
C PRO A 119 10.22 1.57 4.67
N ASP A 120 9.26 1.55 5.59
CA ASP A 120 8.90 0.37 6.41
C ASP A 120 7.80 -0.51 5.76
N CYS A 121 7.81 -0.58 4.44
CA CYS A 121 6.84 -1.32 3.64
C CYS A 121 7.43 -2.65 3.14
N GLY A 122 6.56 -3.65 2.91
CA GLY A 122 6.99 -4.95 2.36
C GLY A 122 7.54 -4.86 0.93
N ILE A 123 7.15 -3.82 0.17
CA ILE A 123 7.66 -3.54 -1.17
C ILE A 123 8.12 -2.09 -1.26
N THR A 124 9.33 -1.86 -1.75
CA THR A 124 9.89 -0.54 -2.02
C THR A 124 10.27 -0.40 -3.49
N ASN A 125 9.64 0.54 -4.17
CA ASN A 125 9.81 0.78 -5.60
C ASN A 125 10.57 2.08 -5.84
N VAL A 126 11.38 2.10 -6.90
CA VAL A 126 12.04 3.33 -7.40
C VAL A 126 11.66 3.54 -8.85
N ASN A 127 11.18 4.75 -9.18
CA ASN A 127 10.79 5.17 -10.53
C ASN A 127 9.71 4.30 -11.20
N ILE A 128 8.94 3.55 -10.41
CA ILE A 128 7.78 2.77 -10.85
C ILE A 128 6.63 2.92 -9.85
N GLY A 129 5.40 3.04 -10.35
CA GLY A 129 4.21 3.27 -9.52
C GLY A 129 3.88 2.13 -8.55
N THR A 130 2.77 2.30 -7.83
CA THR A 130 2.33 1.39 -6.76
C THR A 130 1.43 0.25 -7.23
N SER A 131 1.22 0.11 -8.55
CA SER A 131 0.26 -0.82 -9.15
C SER A 131 0.63 -2.31 -9.00
N ASP A 132 1.89 -2.63 -8.70
CA ASP A 132 2.40 -3.99 -8.55
C ASP A 132 2.42 -4.50 -7.09
N ALA A 133 1.51 -4.00 -6.24
CA ALA A 133 1.38 -4.37 -4.83
C ALA A 133 0.85 -5.82 -4.59
N LYS A 134 1.49 -6.83 -5.19
CA LYS A 134 1.03 -8.23 -5.22
C LYS A 134 1.76 -9.14 -4.23
N ILE A 135 2.75 -8.64 -3.49
CA ILE A 135 3.71 -9.48 -2.74
C ILE A 135 3.79 -9.06 -1.26
N GLY A 136 2.74 -9.33 -0.48
CA GLY A 136 2.75 -9.15 0.98
C GLY A 136 2.97 -7.69 1.43
N GLY A 137 2.95 -7.46 2.75
CA GLY A 137 3.21 -6.17 3.35
C GLY A 137 3.77 -6.34 4.76
N GLU A 138 3.95 -5.23 5.47
CA GLU A 138 4.39 -5.22 6.87
C GLU A 138 3.34 -4.52 7.75
N LYS A 139 3.57 -4.47 9.06
CA LYS A 139 2.72 -3.75 10.02
C LYS A 139 1.28 -4.29 10.00
N GLN A 140 0.26 -3.41 9.97
CA GLN A 140 -1.13 -3.85 9.95
C GLN A 140 -1.57 -4.45 8.60
N THR A 141 -0.78 -4.30 7.53
CA THR A 141 -1.04 -4.97 6.25
C THR A 141 -0.82 -6.48 6.35
N GLY A 142 0.04 -6.91 7.28
CA GLY A 142 0.33 -8.32 7.58
C GLY A 142 1.49 -8.88 6.75
N SER A 143 2.39 -9.60 7.42
CA SER A 143 3.66 -10.15 6.90
C SER A 143 3.53 -11.35 5.95
N GLY A 144 2.32 -11.67 5.52
CA GLY A 144 2.06 -12.81 4.66
C GLY A 144 2.46 -12.53 3.21
N GLN A 145 3.37 -13.35 2.65
CA GLN A 145 3.71 -13.31 1.23
C GLN A 145 2.81 -14.26 0.42
N LYS A 146 2.42 -13.87 -0.80
CA LYS A 146 1.47 -14.62 -1.63
C LYS A 146 1.99 -15.07 -2.99
N VAL A 147 3.04 -14.44 -3.52
CA VAL A 147 3.48 -14.63 -4.92
C VAL A 147 5.00 -14.83 -5.05
N SER A 148 5.76 -14.76 -3.96
CA SER A 148 7.20 -15.08 -3.99
C SER A 148 7.41 -16.59 -4.14
N LEU A 149 8.58 -16.99 -4.66
CA LEU A 149 8.98 -18.41 -4.74
C LEU A 149 8.85 -19.10 -3.37
N ASP A 150 9.23 -18.36 -2.33
CA ASP A 150 9.18 -18.82 -0.94
C ASP A 150 7.77 -18.76 -0.32
N ALA A 151 6.82 -18.03 -0.90
CA ALA A 151 5.43 -18.01 -0.43
C ALA A 151 4.78 -19.39 -0.48
N GLN A 152 5.23 -20.27 -1.39
CA GLN A 152 4.79 -21.66 -1.45
C GLN A 152 5.02 -22.40 -0.12
N LYS A 153 6.06 -22.03 0.64
CA LYS A 153 6.37 -22.64 1.95
C LYS A 153 5.25 -22.41 2.96
N THR A 154 4.49 -21.32 2.86
CA THR A 154 3.33 -21.04 3.73
C THR A 154 2.18 -22.02 3.49
N TYR A 155 2.08 -22.58 2.28
CA TYR A 155 1.06 -23.57 1.91
C TYR A 155 1.51 -25.02 2.13
N MET A 156 2.74 -25.22 2.60
CA MET A 156 3.33 -26.54 2.84
C MET A 156 3.72 -26.69 4.31
N ARG A 157 3.88 -27.94 4.76
CA ARG A 157 4.46 -28.25 6.07
C ARG A 157 5.89 -28.75 5.90
N ARG A 158 6.83 -28.18 6.65
CA ARG A 158 8.21 -28.68 6.72
C ARG A 158 8.29 -29.90 7.65
N SER A 159 8.94 -30.97 7.19
CA SER A 159 9.42 -32.07 8.02
C SER A 159 10.94 -32.20 7.88
N THR A 160 11.62 -32.46 8.99
CA THR A 160 13.07 -32.73 9.00
C THR A 160 13.25 -34.17 9.46
N ASN A 161 13.74 -35.02 8.56
CA ASN A 161 13.90 -36.44 8.82
C ASN A 161 15.39 -36.79 8.87
N THR A 162 15.81 -37.42 9.95
CA THR A 162 17.16 -37.97 10.09
C THR A 162 17.05 -39.49 10.03
N VAL A 163 17.74 -40.11 9.07
CA VAL A 163 17.80 -41.57 8.94
C VAL A 163 19.24 -42.00 9.16
N ASN A 164 19.47 -42.77 10.22
CA ASN A 164 20.76 -43.43 10.44
C ASN A 164 20.74 -44.79 9.73
N TYR A 165 21.64 -44.97 8.74
CA TYR A 165 21.79 -46.22 8.00
C TYR A 165 22.98 -47.07 8.48
N SER A 166 23.66 -46.66 9.57
CA SER A 166 24.74 -47.47 10.13
C SER A 166 24.19 -48.61 10.99
N ASP A 167 24.93 -49.71 11.02
CA ASP A 167 24.73 -50.79 12.00
C ASP A 167 25.43 -50.46 13.34
N GLU A 168 25.93 -49.23 13.50
CA GLU A 168 26.64 -48.80 14.70
C GLU A 168 25.64 -48.53 15.83
N LEU A 169 25.86 -49.21 16.96
CA LEU A 169 25.11 -48.93 18.17
C LEU A 169 25.62 -47.64 18.82
N PRO A 170 24.73 -46.74 19.24
CA PRO A 170 25.13 -45.58 20.03
C PRO A 170 25.77 -46.03 21.35
N LEU A 171 26.63 -45.15 21.90
CA LEU A 171 27.39 -45.44 23.12
C LEU A 171 26.47 -45.89 24.25
N ALA A 172 26.81 -47.03 24.88
CA ALA A 172 25.92 -47.67 25.85
C ALA A 172 25.82 -46.95 27.21
N GLN A 173 26.64 -45.92 27.47
CA GLN A 173 26.59 -45.07 28.68
C GLN A 173 26.36 -45.85 29.99
N SER A 174 27.12 -46.93 30.19
CA SER A 174 27.06 -47.81 31.36
C SER A 174 25.78 -48.68 31.50
N ILE A 175 24.92 -48.74 30.50
CA ILE A 175 23.75 -49.62 30.42
C ILE A 175 24.12 -50.86 29.56
N LYS A 176 23.78 -52.07 30.03
CA LYS A 176 24.00 -53.31 29.25
C LYS A 176 22.73 -53.64 28.44
N TYR A 177 22.80 -53.50 27.12
CA TYR A 177 21.81 -54.06 26.20
C TYR A 177 22.14 -55.55 25.96
N ARG A 178 21.12 -56.41 25.80
CA ARG A 178 21.26 -57.87 25.67
C ARG A 178 20.96 -58.31 24.25
#